data_AF-A0A257KYT2-F1
#
_entry.id   AF-A0A257KYT2-F1
#
_cell.length_a   1.000
_cell.length_b   1.000
_cell.length_c   1.000
_cell.angle_alpha   90.00
_cell.angle_beta   90.00
_cell.angle_gamma   90.00
#
_symmetry.space_group_name_H-M   'P 1'
#
loop_
_entity.id
_entity.type
_entity.pdbx_description
1 polymer ?
#
loop_
_entity_poly.entity_id
_entity_poly.type
_entity_poly.pdbx_seq_one_letter_code
_entity_poly.pdbx_strand_id
1 'polypeptide(L)'
;QKVEFKKWYEAKYGNAEVGYTMNKETTYEPPKGYDDRLDHMIVFFNGIRTGSKIIEDASFGLRAAAPSIACNLSTERKAPIIWDPEKMVLKN
;
A
#
# COMPACT_ATOMS: atom_id res chain seq x y z
N GLN A 1 -23.19 23.73 -6.43
CA GLN A 1 -22.24 22.61 -6.26
C GLN A 1 -22.80 21.44 -5.45
N LYS A 2 -23.23 21.62 -4.19
CA LYS A 2 -23.75 20.51 -3.35
C LYS A 2 -25.04 19.83 -3.88
N VAL A 3 -25.96 20.61 -4.46
CA VAL A 3 -27.23 20.10 -4.98
C VAL A 3 -27.03 19.21 -6.22
N GLU A 4 -26.15 19.64 -7.13
CA GLU A 4 -25.87 18.91 -8.36
C GLU A 4 -25.08 17.63 -8.11
N PHE A 5 -24.16 17.66 -7.14
CA PHE A 5 -23.49 16.46 -6.66
C PHE A 5 -24.49 15.44 -6.09
N LYS A 6 -25.47 15.90 -5.29
CA LYS A 6 -26.49 15.02 -4.71
C LYS A 6 -27.35 14.34 -5.79
N LYS A 7 -27.81 15.09 -6.79
CA LYS A 7 -28.58 14.54 -7.92
C LYS A 7 -27.78 13.53 -8.74
N TRP A 8 -26.55 13.86 -9.10
CA TRP A 8 -25.67 12.95 -9.84
C TRP A 8 -25.40 11.67 -9.05
N TYR A 9 -25.18 11.79 -7.73
CA TYR A 9 -24.89 10.67 -6.85
C TYR A 9 -26.11 9.74 -6.71
N GLU A 10 -27.29 10.28 -6.44
CA GLU A 10 -28.55 9.52 -6.36
C GLU A 10 -28.86 8.81 -7.69
N ALA A 11 -28.65 9.48 -8.82
CA ALA A 11 -28.85 8.88 -10.14
C ALA A 11 -27.86 7.73 -10.44
N LYS A 12 -26.62 7.84 -9.97
CA LYS A 12 -25.56 6.87 -10.25
C LYS A 12 -25.57 5.67 -9.30
N TYR A 13 -25.89 5.88 -8.03
CA TYR A 13 -25.76 4.86 -6.98
C TYR A 13 -27.11 4.43 -6.38
N GLY A 14 -28.23 5.11 -6.67
CA GLY A 14 -29.57 4.71 -6.25
C GLY A 14 -29.70 4.53 -4.73
N ASN A 15 -30.33 3.43 -4.31
CA ASN A 15 -30.46 3.00 -2.91
C ASN A 15 -29.25 2.21 -2.39
N ALA A 16 -28.04 2.39 -2.95
CA ALA A 16 -26.84 1.79 -2.37
C ALA A 16 -26.76 2.17 -0.89
N GLU A 17 -26.38 1.23 -0.02
CA GLU A 17 -26.11 1.52 1.39
C GLU A 17 -25.01 2.59 1.48
N VAL A 18 -25.42 3.84 1.59
CA VAL A 18 -24.52 4.97 1.77
C VAL A 18 -24.44 5.33 3.24
N GLY A 19 -23.25 5.12 3.80
CA GLY A 19 -22.92 5.56 5.14
C GLY A 19 -21.71 4.83 5.69
N TYR A 20 -20.88 5.56 6.41
CA TYR A 20 -19.97 4.94 7.38
C TYR A 20 -20.84 4.43 8.53
N THR A 21 -20.89 3.11 8.74
CA THR A 21 -21.45 2.59 9.98
C THR A 21 -20.42 2.83 11.07
N MET A 22 -20.73 3.74 11.98
CA MET A 22 -19.88 4.03 13.13
C MET A 22 -19.67 2.70 13.89
N ASN A 23 -18.41 2.25 13.99
CA ASN A 23 -17.97 0.99 14.59
C ASN A 23 -18.15 -0.30 13.76
N LYS A 24 -18.38 -0.23 12.44
CA LYS A 24 -18.24 -1.42 11.58
C LYS A 24 -16.77 -1.66 11.28
N GLU A 25 -16.19 -2.60 12.02
CA GLU A 25 -14.83 -3.09 11.74
C GLU A 25 -14.83 -3.86 10.42
N THR A 26 -13.88 -3.54 9.55
CA THR A 26 -13.59 -4.35 8.36
C THR A 26 -12.26 -5.03 8.61
N THR A 27 -12.29 -6.33 8.83
CA THR A 27 -11.08 -7.14 9.00
C THR A 27 -10.65 -7.69 7.64
N TYR A 28 -9.35 -7.65 7.37
CA TYR A 28 -8.72 -8.26 6.20
C TYR A 28 -7.78 -9.34 6.71
N GLU A 29 -8.28 -10.56 6.81
CA GLU A 29 -7.50 -11.71 7.27
C GLU A 29 -7.13 -12.60 6.07
N PRO A 30 -5.93 -13.19 6.07
CA PRO A 30 -5.61 -14.23 5.11
C PRO A 30 -6.48 -15.48 5.34
N PRO A 31 -6.59 -16.38 4.34
CA PRO A 31 -7.32 -17.62 4.50
C PRO A 31 -6.84 -18.41 5.73
N LYS A 32 -7.78 -19.12 6.40
CA LYS A 32 -7.44 -19.94 7.57
C LYS A 32 -6.34 -20.95 7.23
N GLY A 33 -5.26 -20.93 8.01
CA GLY A 33 -4.11 -21.82 7.83
C GLY A 33 -3.09 -21.35 6.78
N TYR A 34 -3.24 -20.13 6.24
CA TYR A 34 -2.22 -19.51 5.40
C TYR A 34 -0.95 -19.23 6.22
N ASP A 35 0.20 -19.63 5.66
CA ASP A 35 1.55 -19.36 6.19
C ASP A 35 2.28 -18.48 5.17
N ASP A 36 2.35 -17.19 5.46
CA ASP A 36 3.00 -16.19 4.62
C ASP A 36 4.50 -16.45 4.46
N ARG A 37 5.16 -16.94 5.52
CA ARG A 37 6.59 -17.27 5.49
C ARG A 37 6.86 -18.40 4.51
N LEU A 38 6.03 -19.45 4.53
CA LEU A 38 6.16 -20.58 3.60
C LEU A 38 5.94 -20.12 2.16
N ASP A 39 4.86 -19.38 1.90
CA ASP A 39 4.53 -18.90 0.55
C ASP A 39 5.62 -17.99 -0.02
N HIS A 40 6.13 -17.06 0.79
CA HIS A 40 7.23 -16.18 0.40
C HIS A 40 8.49 -16.98 -0.01
N MET A 41 8.81 -18.06 0.70
CA MET A 41 9.95 -18.91 0.36
C MET A 41 9.70 -19.72 -0.92
N ILE A 42 8.48 -20.22 -1.13
CA ILE A 42 8.10 -20.89 -2.39
C ILE A 42 8.27 -19.93 -3.57
N VAL A 43 7.76 -18.70 -3.47
CA VAL A 43 7.91 -17.67 -4.50
C VAL A 43 9.38 -17.36 -4.77
N PHE A 44 10.19 -17.18 -3.73
CA PHE A 44 11.62 -16.90 -3.84
C PHE A 44 12.38 -18.00 -4.60
N PHE A 45 12.23 -19.26 -4.16
CA PHE A 45 12.94 -20.38 -4.81
C PHE A 45 12.43 -20.64 -6.23
N ASN A 46 11.14 -20.47 -6.49
CA ASN A 46 10.62 -20.54 -7.86
C ASN A 46 11.22 -19.43 -8.74
N GLY A 47 11.30 -18.19 -8.24
CA GLY A 47 11.99 -17.10 -8.93
C GLY A 47 13.42 -17.44 -9.35
N ILE A 48 14.21 -18.02 -8.43
CA ILE A 48 15.57 -18.47 -8.71
C ILE A 48 15.60 -19.56 -9.78
N ARG A 49 14.74 -20.57 -9.64
CA ARG A 49 14.85 -21.82 -10.39
C ARG A 49 14.26 -21.74 -11.79
N THR A 50 13.21 -20.93 -11.97
CA THR A 50 12.48 -20.84 -13.24
C THR A 50 12.53 -19.45 -13.87
N GLY A 51 13.08 -18.45 -13.18
CA GLY A 51 13.02 -17.05 -13.63
C GLY A 51 11.61 -16.48 -13.59
N SER A 52 10.74 -17.02 -12.73
CA SER A 52 9.39 -16.51 -12.55
C SER A 52 9.41 -15.04 -12.14
N LYS A 53 8.44 -14.26 -12.65
CA LYS A 53 8.30 -12.85 -12.30
C LYS A 53 8.10 -12.69 -10.79
N ILE A 54 8.95 -11.87 -10.17
CA ILE A 54 8.78 -11.40 -8.80
C ILE A 54 7.98 -10.10 -8.84
N ILE A 55 6.84 -10.06 -8.12
CA ILE A 55 5.98 -8.88 -8.05
C ILE A 55 6.61 -7.81 -7.17
N GLU A 56 7.18 -8.22 -6.03
CA GLU A 56 7.87 -7.36 -5.07
C GLU A 56 9.38 -7.36 -5.38
N ASP A 57 9.76 -6.68 -6.45
CA ASP A 57 11.15 -6.61 -6.90
C ASP A 57 12.01 -5.65 -6.05
N ALA A 58 13.27 -5.46 -6.46
CA ALA A 58 14.19 -4.56 -5.77
C ALA A 58 13.67 -3.11 -5.68
N SER A 59 12.91 -2.66 -6.69
CA SER A 59 12.32 -1.32 -6.68
C SER A 59 11.20 -1.21 -5.64
N PHE A 60 10.37 -2.26 -5.51
CA PHE A 60 9.38 -2.36 -4.43
C PHE A 60 10.06 -2.28 -3.06
N GLY A 61 11.10 -3.09 -2.84
CA GLY A 61 11.85 -3.09 -1.59
C GLY A 61 12.49 -1.74 -1.26
N LEU A 62 13.09 -1.07 -2.24
CA LEU A 62 13.71 0.25 -2.05
C LEU A 62 12.66 1.32 -1.70
N ARG A 63 11.50 1.30 -2.36
CA ARG A 63 10.39 2.23 -2.07
C ARG A 63 9.79 2.02 -0.69
N ALA A 64 9.88 0.83 -0.11
CA ALA A 64 9.50 0.56 1.27
C ALA A 64 10.59 1.01 2.25
N ALA A 65 11.84 0.58 2.05
CA ALA A 65 12.92 0.77 3.01
C ALA A 65 13.44 2.21 3.09
N ALA A 66 13.62 2.89 1.95
CA ALA A 66 14.19 4.22 1.91
C ALA A 66 13.39 5.27 2.72
N PRO A 67 12.06 5.39 2.60
CA PRO A 67 11.30 6.31 3.43
C PRO A 67 11.34 5.94 4.92
N SER A 68 11.39 4.64 5.28
CA SER A 68 11.57 4.23 6.69
C SER A 68 12.90 4.73 7.26
N ILE A 69 13.98 4.65 6.48
CA ILE A 69 15.29 5.20 6.87
C ILE A 69 15.25 6.74 6.90
N ALA A 70 14.54 7.37 5.95
CA ALA A 70 14.36 8.82 5.92
C ALA A 70 13.61 9.34 7.16
N CYS A 71 12.69 8.57 7.73
CA CYS A 71 12.05 8.90 9.01
C CYS A 71 13.07 8.97 10.16
N ASN A 72 13.96 7.99 10.26
CA ASN A 72 15.04 8.01 11.26
C ASN A 72 15.92 9.26 11.10
N LEU A 73 16.28 9.59 9.86
CA LEU A 73 17.06 10.77 9.52
C LEU A 73 16.32 12.09 9.84
N SER A 74 15.00 12.11 9.64
CA SER A 74 14.15 13.26 9.98
C SER A 74 14.14 13.51 11.49
N THR A 75 14.04 12.44 12.29
CA THR A 75 14.13 12.54 13.76
C THR A 75 15.47 13.12 14.19
N GLU A 76 16.58 12.66 13.62
CA GLU A 76 17.92 13.16 13.93
C GLU A 76 18.09 14.65 13.56
N ARG A 77 17.67 15.03 12.35
CA ARG A 77 17.87 16.39 11.81
C ARG A 77 16.82 17.40 12.27
N LYS A 78 15.75 16.93 12.92
CA LYS A 78 14.57 17.74 13.29
C LYS A 78 14.00 18.52 12.09
N ALA A 79 14.08 17.92 10.91
CA ALA A 79 13.64 18.52 9.66
C ALA A 79 12.98 17.45 8.77
N PRO A 80 12.00 17.81 7.92
CA PRO A 80 11.43 16.90 6.95
C PRO A 80 12.49 16.40 5.95
N ILE A 81 12.47 15.11 5.66
CA ILE A 81 13.28 14.51 4.59
C ILE A 81 12.36 14.23 3.42
N ILE A 82 12.62 14.88 2.28
CA ILE A 82 11.76 14.77 1.11
C ILE A 82 12.27 13.62 0.23
N TRP A 83 11.39 12.66 -0.06
CA TRP A 83 11.68 11.49 -0.89
C TRP A 83 10.94 11.59 -2.23
N ASP A 84 11.65 11.33 -3.33
CA ASP A 84 11.06 11.12 -4.65
C ASP A 84 10.79 9.63 -4.86
N PRO A 85 9.53 9.17 -4.82
CA PRO A 85 9.23 7.75 -4.94
C PRO A 85 9.47 7.20 -6.35
N GLU A 86 9.41 8.03 -7.39
CA GLU A 86 9.62 7.59 -8.77
C GLU A 86 11.09 7.43 -9.08
N LYS A 87 11.89 8.44 -8.74
CA LYS A 87 13.33 8.44 -8.94
C LYS A 87 14.09 7.65 -7.87
N MET A 88 13.43 7.33 -6.76
CA MET A 88 13.98 6.62 -5.61
C MET A 88 15.22 7.33 -5.02
N VAL A 89 15.12 8.65 -4.86
CA VAL A 89 16.18 9.50 -4.31
C VAL A 89 15.61 10.51 -3.32
N LEU A 90 16.46 10.99 -2.40
CA LEU A 90 16.14 12.16 -1.59
C LEU A 90 16.14 13.42 -2.48
N LYS A 91 15.21 14.34 -2.20
CA LYS A 91 15.22 15.68 -2.78
C LYS A 91 16.03 16.62 -1.88
N ASN A 92 16.73 17.54 -2.53
CA ASN A 92 17.40 18.67 -1.88
C ASN A 92 16.38 19.69 -1.37
#